data_AF-A0A8T4TUT3-F1
#
_entry.id   AF-A0A8T4TUT3-F1
#
_cell.length_a   1.000
_cell.length_b   1.000
_cell.length_c   1.000
_cell.angle_alpha   90.00
_cell.angle_beta   90.00
_cell.angle_gamma   90.00
#
_symmetry.space_group_name_H-M   'P 1'
#
loop_
_entity.id
_entity.type
_entity.pdbx_description
1 polymer ?
#
loop_
_entity_poly.entity_id
_entity_poly.type
_entity_poly.pdbx_seq_one_letter_code
_entity_poly.pdbx_strand_id
1 'polypeptide(L)'
;MGKRGNSFIVFLFLIILFILFFVLRSMNFVGNTGYAVNNGGLTVNDVYFVKTDILEDSSFRIVENATEFYKGDVVGCLFFYDLTEGSNATLSIGFYSKDKIIDNPDVLYSDILNIESDYVFYNESAGIALFEASEYKPGSWKCFALWDSSNKISNKIDMKNRAPILKEPVPPISLDIEGNYLGEGKLDLNNFFSDIEDDKLIYGAVGQINIQIFVDENGIVAFSNPSKWEGYESILFRAYDGELGTFSNNITIKVGSGTNQSGQAGCVTVWDCNWETCVNGKQNCVYFDRNNCGSDIDKPANLVRECSLSQPQQSPNDASKVIGGDLKNFNANVPVTIDTKRVLLILGLVVLILLIVSLGGYLLFSSRKKSSQTIKESKKEPENVSSGQVKVEQAKTEGSIGNISELRNYIISALKQGQKEAKIIIDLQASGWKKEDVDSGLNYAKLKIFVEKKLAQGINKDEIISTLKKKGWKDEMIKSIFEK
;
A
#
# COMPACT_ATOMS: atom_id res chain seq x y z
N MET A 1 87.46 -35.15 5.85
CA MET A 1 86.31 -34.27 5.51
C MET A 1 85.03 -35.07 5.69
N GLY A 2 83.91 -34.57 6.21
CA GLY A 2 83.62 -33.22 6.73
C GLY A 2 82.14 -33.03 7.13
N LYS A 3 81.51 -34.03 7.78
CA LYS A 3 80.06 -34.04 8.08
C LYS A 3 79.63 -33.00 9.14
N ARG A 4 79.58 -31.71 8.80
CA ARG A 4 79.09 -30.61 9.66
C ARG A 4 78.00 -29.70 9.02
N GLY A 5 77.55 -29.97 7.79
CA GLY A 5 76.63 -29.10 7.04
C GLY A 5 75.22 -28.94 7.65
N ASN A 6 74.54 -30.03 8.00
CA ASN A 6 73.09 -29.96 8.31
C ASN A 6 72.72 -29.19 9.58
N SER A 7 73.65 -29.01 10.53
CA SER A 7 73.36 -28.34 11.80
C SER A 7 72.91 -26.89 11.62
N PHE A 8 73.42 -26.19 10.59
CA PHE A 8 73.08 -24.80 10.34
C PHE A 8 71.69 -24.64 9.72
N ILE A 9 71.28 -25.58 8.85
CA ILE A 9 69.95 -25.57 8.21
C ILE A 9 68.85 -25.82 9.26
N VAL A 10 69.05 -26.77 10.18
CA VAL A 10 68.11 -27.03 11.28
C VAL A 10 68.01 -25.82 12.20
N PHE A 11 69.13 -25.17 12.52
CA PHE A 11 69.15 -23.96 13.35
C PHE A 11 68.42 -22.78 12.68
N LEU A 12 68.63 -22.57 11.37
CA LEU A 12 67.93 -21.53 10.60
C LEU A 12 66.42 -21.79 10.53
N PHE A 13 66.00 -23.04 10.33
CA PHE A 13 64.60 -23.43 10.33
C PHE A 13 63.92 -23.22 11.69
N LEU A 14 64.62 -23.53 12.80
CA LEU A 14 64.16 -23.24 14.16
C LEU A 14 64.06 -21.73 14.42
N ILE A 15 64.99 -20.91 13.91
CA ILE A 15 64.88 -19.43 13.98
C ILE A 15 63.67 -18.93 13.20
N ILE A 16 63.40 -19.45 12.00
CA ILE A 16 62.21 -19.08 11.21
C ILE A 16 60.92 -19.46 11.96
N LEU A 17 60.84 -20.67 12.53
CA LEU A 17 59.71 -21.07 13.36
C LEU A 17 59.56 -20.22 14.63
N PHE A 18 60.67 -19.82 15.27
CA PHE A 18 60.65 -18.98 16.46
C PHE A 18 60.20 -17.55 16.15
N ILE A 19 60.65 -16.97 15.02
CA ILE A 19 60.19 -15.67 14.54
C ILE A 19 58.71 -15.75 14.14
N LEU A 20 58.28 -16.80 13.43
CA LEU A 20 56.87 -17.02 13.08
C LEU A 20 56.01 -17.12 14.35
N PHE A 21 56.46 -17.88 15.35
CA PHE A 21 55.81 -17.98 16.65
C PHE A 21 55.77 -16.63 17.38
N PHE A 22 56.82 -15.80 17.30
CA PHE A 22 56.83 -14.46 17.90
C PHE A 22 55.92 -13.47 17.17
N VAL A 23 55.77 -13.54 15.85
CA VAL A 23 54.82 -12.73 15.08
C VAL A 23 53.38 -13.16 15.37
N LEU A 24 53.11 -14.47 15.38
CA LEU A 24 51.80 -15.00 15.79
C LEU A 24 51.50 -14.69 17.26
N ARG A 25 52.52 -14.60 18.12
CA ARG A 25 52.36 -14.24 19.53
C ARG A 25 52.21 -12.73 19.77
N SER A 26 52.83 -11.86 18.95
CA SER A 26 52.60 -10.41 19.04
C SER A 26 51.25 -9.97 18.49
N MET A 27 50.58 -10.83 17.70
CA MET A 27 49.16 -10.66 17.38
C MET A 27 48.22 -10.92 18.57
N ASN A 28 48.67 -11.54 19.67
CA ASN A 28 47.90 -11.66 20.92
C ASN A 28 47.96 -10.38 21.77
N PHE A 29 47.77 -9.21 21.15
CA PHE A 29 47.57 -7.93 21.85
C PHE A 29 46.09 -7.51 21.84
N VAL A 30 45.22 -8.40 22.30
CA VAL A 30 43.95 -8.03 22.94
C VAL A 30 43.88 -8.82 24.24
N GLY A 31 44.03 -8.11 25.36
CA GLY A 31 43.90 -8.72 26.68
C GLY A 31 42.43 -8.89 27.08
N ASN A 32 42.17 -9.77 28.05
CA ASN A 32 40.84 -9.97 28.65
C ASN A 32 40.38 -8.78 29.51
N THR A 33 40.18 -7.61 28.91
CA THR A 33 39.06 -6.76 29.30
C THR A 33 37.79 -7.39 28.75
N GLY A 34 36.72 -7.43 29.56
CA GLY A 34 35.45 -8.09 29.21
C GLY A 34 34.63 -7.35 28.14
N TYR A 35 35.18 -7.18 26.95
CA TYR A 35 34.36 -6.95 25.77
C TYR A 35 33.48 -8.17 25.57
N ALA A 36 32.16 -7.98 25.64
CA ALA A 36 31.25 -8.93 25.05
C ALA A 36 31.64 -9.04 23.57
N VAL A 37 31.98 -10.26 23.12
CA VAL A 37 32.01 -10.54 21.68
C VAL A 37 30.58 -10.42 21.23
N ASN A 38 30.22 -9.25 20.70
CA ASN A 38 28.93 -9.03 20.08
C ASN A 38 28.92 -9.93 18.85
N ASN A 39 28.27 -11.09 18.95
CA ASN A 39 28.25 -12.08 17.89
C ASN A 39 27.75 -11.39 16.61
N GLY A 40 28.53 -11.51 15.53
CA GLY A 40 28.31 -10.74 14.31
C GLY A 40 26.87 -10.83 13.86
N GLY A 41 26.19 -9.69 13.83
CA GLY A 41 24.76 -9.58 13.64
C GLY A 41 24.38 -8.28 12.96
N LEU A 42 23.07 -8.11 12.81
CA LEU A 42 22.43 -6.92 12.26
C LEU A 42 21.98 -5.99 13.39
N THR A 43 22.08 -4.69 13.18
CA THR A 43 21.46 -3.67 14.03
C THR A 43 20.84 -2.60 13.15
N VAL A 44 19.52 -2.40 13.24
CA VAL A 44 18.84 -1.31 12.53
C VAL A 44 18.87 -0.07 13.42
N ASN A 45 19.66 0.92 13.01
CA ASN A 45 19.90 2.16 13.73
C ASN A 45 18.69 3.10 13.68
N ASP A 46 18.08 3.26 12.50
CA ASP A 46 16.94 4.13 12.29
C ASP A 46 16.00 3.62 11.18
N VAL A 47 14.73 4.02 11.25
CA VAL A 47 13.69 3.72 10.25
C VAL A 47 12.81 4.96 10.09
N TYR A 48 12.57 5.38 8.84
CA TYR A 48 11.76 6.53 8.46
C TYR A 48 10.75 6.12 7.39
N PHE A 49 9.51 6.58 7.52
CA PHE A 49 8.47 6.41 6.50
C PHE A 49 8.37 7.72 5.72
N VAL A 50 8.47 7.64 4.41
CA VAL A 50 8.60 8.79 3.51
C VAL A 50 7.70 8.63 2.28
N LYS A 51 7.24 9.72 1.67
CA LYS A 51 6.69 9.67 0.31
C LYS A 51 7.82 9.70 -0.70
N THR A 52 7.66 9.02 -1.83
CA THR A 52 8.64 8.95 -2.92
C THR A 52 7.99 9.18 -4.28
N ASP A 53 8.61 10.02 -5.11
CA ASP A 53 8.28 10.10 -6.54
C ASP A 53 9.15 9.08 -7.30
N ILE A 54 8.56 8.29 -8.20
CA ILE A 54 9.33 7.48 -9.17
C ILE A 54 9.61 8.33 -10.42
N LEU A 55 10.83 8.25 -10.93
CA LEU A 55 11.29 8.97 -12.11
C LEU A 55 11.31 8.06 -13.36
N GLU A 56 11.37 8.66 -14.55
CA GLU A 56 11.29 7.93 -15.83
C GLU A 56 12.41 6.88 -16.04
N ASP A 57 13.54 7.03 -15.35
CA ASP A 57 14.67 6.09 -15.35
C ASP A 57 14.55 4.98 -14.29
N SER A 58 13.38 4.86 -13.64
CA SER A 58 13.10 3.97 -12.49
C SER A 58 13.91 4.26 -11.23
N SER A 59 14.63 5.39 -11.16
CA SER A 59 15.11 5.91 -9.88
C SER A 59 13.96 6.55 -9.09
N PHE A 60 14.19 6.88 -7.82
CA PHE A 60 13.20 7.51 -6.96
C PHE A 60 13.76 8.75 -6.26
N ARG A 61 12.88 9.70 -5.95
CA ARG A 61 13.17 10.90 -5.15
C ARG A 61 12.33 10.89 -3.88
N ILE A 62 12.96 11.08 -2.73
CA ILE A 62 12.24 11.30 -1.46
C ILE A 62 11.56 12.68 -1.49
N VAL A 63 10.28 12.73 -1.17
CA VAL A 63 9.52 13.98 -1.02
C VAL A 63 9.72 14.49 0.42
N GLU A 64 10.64 15.45 0.57
CA GLU A 64 10.99 16.03 1.86
C GLU A 64 9.75 16.61 2.59
N ASN A 65 9.63 16.31 3.88
CA ASN A 65 8.56 16.82 4.77
C ASN A 65 7.12 16.45 4.37
N ALA A 66 6.93 15.43 3.53
CA ALA A 66 5.60 14.87 3.27
C ALA A 66 4.95 14.36 4.57
N THR A 67 3.79 14.93 4.92
CA THR A 67 2.97 14.52 6.08
C THR A 67 1.74 13.72 5.66
N GLU A 68 1.47 13.63 4.37
CA GLU A 68 0.33 12.97 3.74
C GLU A 68 0.71 12.24 2.44
N PHE A 69 -0.11 11.26 2.05
CA PHE A 69 -0.07 10.58 0.76
C PHE A 69 -1.46 10.07 0.35
N TYR A 70 -1.58 9.60 -0.89
CA TYR A 70 -2.83 9.31 -1.60
C TYR A 70 -2.75 7.97 -2.34
N LYS A 71 -3.85 7.46 -2.93
CA LYS A 71 -3.83 6.21 -3.70
C LYS A 71 -2.94 6.33 -4.93
N GLY A 72 -2.16 5.29 -5.22
CA GLY A 72 -1.17 5.30 -6.31
C GLY A 72 0.05 6.19 -6.07
N ASP A 73 0.17 6.86 -4.92
CA ASP A 73 1.48 7.35 -4.48
C ASP A 73 2.38 6.14 -4.14
N VAL A 74 3.68 6.27 -4.41
CA VAL A 74 4.67 5.35 -3.85
C VAL A 74 5.20 5.94 -2.54
N VAL A 75 5.30 5.10 -1.51
CA VAL A 75 5.86 5.44 -0.21
C VAL A 75 7.01 4.49 0.12
N GLY A 76 8.02 4.99 0.81
CA GLY A 76 9.23 4.27 1.15
C GLY A 76 9.39 4.07 2.65
N CYS A 77 9.90 2.91 3.05
CA CYS A 77 10.44 2.66 4.38
C CYS A 77 11.97 2.68 4.30
N LEU A 78 12.55 3.85 4.57
CA LEU A 78 13.99 4.09 4.58
C LEU A 78 14.56 3.59 5.91
N PHE A 79 15.54 2.69 5.88
CA PHE A 79 16.18 2.14 7.08
C PHE A 79 17.71 2.28 7.00
N PHE A 80 18.33 2.54 8.14
CA PHE A 80 19.78 2.63 8.32
C PHE A 80 20.23 1.49 9.23
N TYR A 81 21.30 0.77 8.86
CA TYR A 81 21.69 -0.44 9.55
C TYR A 81 23.20 -0.70 9.51
N ASP A 82 23.71 -1.37 10.55
CA ASP A 82 25.04 -1.95 10.58
C ASP A 82 24.90 -3.48 10.44
N LEU A 83 25.64 -4.07 9.49
CA LEU A 83 25.71 -5.51 9.26
C LEU A 83 27.15 -5.99 9.46
N THR A 84 27.33 -7.06 10.25
CA THR A 84 28.66 -7.64 10.45
C THR A 84 29.01 -8.62 9.32
N GLU A 85 30.21 -8.52 8.73
CA GLU A 85 30.66 -9.48 7.70
C GLU A 85 30.49 -10.94 8.19
N GLY A 86 29.72 -11.74 7.45
CA GLY A 86 29.47 -13.15 7.76
C GLY A 86 28.32 -13.44 8.73
N SER A 87 27.50 -12.45 9.10
CA SER A 87 26.27 -12.70 9.88
C SER A 87 25.13 -13.24 9.01
N ASN A 88 24.53 -14.37 9.39
CA ASN A 88 23.30 -14.90 8.76
C ASN A 88 22.02 -14.24 9.32
N ALA A 89 22.04 -12.91 9.49
CA ALA A 89 20.93 -12.17 10.06
C ALA A 89 19.82 -11.95 9.04
N THR A 90 18.56 -11.99 9.47
CA THR A 90 17.40 -11.72 8.61
C THR A 90 16.82 -10.34 8.92
N LEU A 91 16.44 -9.62 7.87
CA LEU A 91 15.80 -8.30 7.96
C LEU A 91 14.45 -8.34 7.26
N SER A 92 13.37 -7.99 7.94
CA SER A 92 12.04 -7.89 7.32
C SER A 92 11.51 -6.48 7.47
N ILE A 93 11.00 -5.89 6.39
CA ILE A 93 10.45 -4.53 6.34
C ILE A 93 8.95 -4.61 6.09
N GLY A 94 8.15 -3.91 6.88
CA GLY A 94 6.69 -3.95 6.75
C GLY A 94 6.02 -2.59 6.86
N PHE A 95 4.84 -2.49 6.24
CA PHE A 95 4.00 -1.29 6.16
C PHE A 95 2.64 -1.59 6.76
N TYR A 96 2.12 -0.69 7.59
CA TYR A 96 0.85 -0.92 8.27
C TYR A 96 0.05 0.37 8.46
N SER A 97 -1.25 0.27 8.12
CA SER A 97 -2.26 1.29 8.37
C SER A 97 -2.68 1.32 9.85
N LYS A 98 -3.47 2.34 10.21
CA LYS A 98 -3.91 2.67 11.58
C LYS A 98 -4.51 1.50 12.36
N ASP A 99 -5.23 0.61 11.67
CA ASP A 99 -6.01 -0.48 12.29
C ASP A 99 -5.29 -1.85 12.19
N LYS A 100 -3.99 -1.82 11.88
CA LYS A 100 -3.08 -2.97 11.80
C LYS A 100 -1.96 -2.91 12.86
N ILE A 101 -1.23 -4.01 13.01
CA ILE A 101 -0.10 -4.16 13.94
C ILE A 101 1.08 -4.85 13.23
N ILE A 102 2.27 -4.80 13.85
CA ILE A 102 3.51 -5.37 13.31
C ILE A 102 3.38 -6.86 12.99
N ASP A 103 2.62 -7.62 13.80
CA ASP A 103 2.37 -9.05 13.61
C ASP A 103 1.39 -9.38 12.47
N ASN A 104 0.70 -8.37 11.91
CA ASN A 104 -0.28 -8.51 10.82
C ASN A 104 -0.34 -7.20 10.00
N PRO A 105 0.72 -6.87 9.26
CA PRO A 105 0.83 -5.63 8.49
C PRO A 105 -0.09 -5.64 7.25
N ASP A 106 -0.14 -4.52 6.53
CA ASP A 106 -0.75 -4.47 5.19
C ASP A 106 0.21 -5.05 4.13
N VAL A 107 1.52 -4.81 4.27
CA VAL A 107 2.57 -5.36 3.40
C VAL A 107 3.78 -5.80 4.22
N LEU A 108 4.40 -6.91 3.85
CA LEU A 108 5.62 -7.44 4.49
C LEU A 108 6.62 -7.97 3.46
N TYR A 109 7.77 -7.34 3.37
CA TYR A 109 8.95 -7.83 2.66
C TYR A 109 9.78 -8.62 3.68
N SER A 110 9.82 -9.95 3.53
CA SER A 110 10.51 -10.85 4.47
C SER A 110 11.94 -11.12 4.00
N ASP A 111 12.90 -11.12 4.93
CA ASP A 111 14.31 -11.45 4.71
C ASP A 111 14.98 -10.76 3.49
N ILE A 112 14.84 -9.42 3.43
CA ILE A 112 15.25 -8.59 2.30
C ILE A 112 16.77 -8.54 2.02
N LEU A 113 17.61 -9.09 2.91
CA LEU A 113 19.04 -9.22 2.66
C LEU A 113 19.37 -10.44 1.78
N ASN A 114 18.42 -11.37 1.63
CA ASN A 114 18.57 -12.63 0.90
C ASN A 114 17.58 -12.76 -0.28
N ILE A 115 16.81 -11.72 -0.60
CA ILE A 115 15.81 -11.71 -1.69
C ILE A 115 16.09 -10.56 -2.67
N GLU A 116 16.21 -10.90 -3.95
CA GLU A 116 16.15 -9.93 -5.04
C GLU A 116 14.70 -9.44 -5.22
N SER A 117 14.47 -8.13 -5.18
CA SER A 117 13.14 -7.53 -5.33
C SER A 117 13.24 -6.14 -5.97
N ASP A 118 12.45 -5.91 -7.03
CA ASP A 118 12.35 -4.61 -7.72
C ASP A 118 11.83 -3.47 -6.81
N TYR A 119 11.34 -3.81 -5.61
CA TYR A 119 10.81 -2.89 -4.62
C TYR A 119 11.74 -2.68 -3.41
N VAL A 120 12.95 -3.29 -3.36
CA VAL A 120 13.87 -3.11 -2.22
C VAL A 120 15.29 -2.81 -2.69
N PHE A 121 15.77 -1.62 -2.36
CA PHE A 121 17.07 -1.09 -2.76
C PHE A 121 17.94 -0.88 -1.53
N TYR A 122 19.14 -1.47 -1.46
CA TYR A 122 20.03 -1.32 -0.32
C TYR A 122 21.51 -1.29 -0.70
N ASN A 123 22.33 -0.72 0.19
CA ASN A 123 23.78 -0.70 0.17
C ASN A 123 24.33 -1.15 1.54
N GLU A 124 25.65 -1.03 1.75
CA GLU A 124 26.36 -1.48 2.96
C GLU A 124 25.88 -0.87 4.30
N SER A 125 25.07 0.20 4.29
CA SER A 125 24.68 0.96 5.50
C SER A 125 23.23 1.47 5.54
N ALA A 126 22.53 1.46 4.41
CA ALA A 126 21.18 1.96 4.29
C ALA A 126 20.41 1.23 3.19
N GLY A 127 19.09 1.19 3.31
CA GLY A 127 18.21 0.73 2.26
C GLY A 127 16.80 1.30 2.38
N ILE A 128 15.98 1.01 1.37
CA ILE A 128 14.59 1.44 1.30
C ILE A 128 13.77 0.31 0.68
N ALA A 129 12.69 -0.08 1.34
CA ALA A 129 11.60 -0.81 0.69
C ALA A 129 10.59 0.22 0.16
N LEU A 130 10.06 0.00 -1.04
CA LEU A 130 9.03 0.83 -1.67
C LEU A 130 7.70 0.08 -1.71
N PHE A 131 6.61 0.79 -1.41
CA PHE A 131 5.24 0.30 -1.43
C PHE A 131 4.37 1.25 -2.26
N GLU A 132 3.72 0.73 -3.30
CA GLU A 132 2.73 1.45 -4.09
C GLU A 132 1.35 1.35 -3.44
N ALA A 133 0.78 2.49 -3.04
CA ALA A 133 -0.46 2.57 -2.28
C ALA A 133 -1.72 2.32 -3.14
N SER A 134 -1.84 1.13 -3.72
CA SER A 134 -2.87 0.75 -4.69
C SER A 134 -4.30 0.64 -4.13
N GLU A 135 -4.45 0.52 -2.80
CA GLU A 135 -5.73 0.52 -2.08
C GLU A 135 -5.84 1.77 -1.18
N TYR A 136 -6.96 2.51 -1.25
CA TYR A 136 -7.22 3.61 -0.30
C TYR A 136 -7.55 3.05 1.10
N LYS A 137 -6.75 3.43 2.09
CA LYS A 137 -6.93 3.08 3.52
C LYS A 137 -6.63 4.31 4.38
N PRO A 138 -7.63 5.13 4.73
CA PRO A 138 -7.41 6.43 5.38
C PRO A 138 -6.73 6.37 6.75
N GLY A 139 -6.03 7.46 7.08
CA GLY A 139 -5.47 7.72 8.40
C GLY A 139 -3.98 7.38 8.52
N SER A 140 -3.50 7.29 9.75
CA SER A 140 -2.06 7.18 10.04
C SER A 140 -1.46 5.84 9.63
N TRP A 141 -0.55 5.88 8.66
CA TRP A 141 0.33 4.76 8.30
C TRP A 141 1.71 4.91 8.93
N LYS A 142 2.37 3.77 9.11
CA LYS A 142 3.77 3.65 9.55
C LYS A 142 4.45 2.51 8.80
N CYS A 143 5.77 2.43 8.95
CA CYS A 143 6.52 1.23 8.60
C CYS A 143 7.40 0.76 9.77
N PHE A 144 8.01 -0.40 9.63
CA PHE A 144 8.95 -0.95 10.60
C PHE A 144 10.04 -1.78 9.94
N ALA A 145 11.13 -1.97 10.68
CA ALA A 145 12.11 -3.02 10.46
C ALA A 145 12.04 -4.05 11.61
N LEU A 146 12.08 -5.34 11.26
CA LEU A 146 12.21 -6.49 12.15
C LEU A 146 13.54 -7.19 11.87
N TRP A 147 14.31 -7.50 12.92
CA TRP A 147 15.50 -8.36 12.81
C TRP A 147 15.67 -9.21 14.06
N ASP A 148 15.95 -10.50 13.89
CA ASP A 148 16.09 -11.53 14.93
C ASP A 148 14.91 -11.63 15.93
N SER A 149 14.86 -10.73 16.91
CA SER A 149 13.74 -10.56 17.87
C SER A 149 13.56 -9.09 18.31
N SER A 150 14.17 -8.17 17.57
CA SER A 150 14.11 -6.72 17.75
C SER A 150 13.26 -6.08 16.66
N ASN A 151 12.73 -4.89 16.94
CA ASN A 151 12.04 -4.07 15.94
C ASN A 151 12.36 -2.58 16.13
N LYS A 152 12.18 -1.80 15.06
CA LYS A 152 12.22 -0.35 15.09
C LYS A 152 11.13 0.20 14.17
N ILE A 153 10.38 1.18 14.67
CA ILE A 153 9.19 1.74 14.04
C ILE A 153 9.51 3.17 13.61
N SER A 154 8.97 3.60 12.48
CA SER A 154 9.17 4.94 11.93
C SER A 154 8.18 6.01 12.43
N ASN A 155 8.41 7.24 12.00
CA ASN A 155 7.40 8.31 11.97
C ASN A 155 6.13 7.86 11.23
N LYS A 156 5.02 8.59 11.45
CA LYS A 156 3.80 8.41 10.67
C LYS A 156 3.72 9.35 9.47
N ILE A 157 2.94 8.96 8.47
CA ILE A 157 2.39 9.81 7.40
C ILE A 157 0.90 9.43 7.27
N ASP A 158 0.00 10.39 7.08
CA ASP A 158 -1.44 10.14 7.04
C ASP A 158 -1.94 9.96 5.59
N MET A 159 -2.57 8.82 5.27
CA MET A 159 -3.24 8.64 3.97
C MET A 159 -4.58 9.38 3.94
N LYS A 160 -4.88 10.07 2.84
CA LYS A 160 -6.08 10.91 2.65
C LYS A 160 -6.77 10.61 1.32
N ASN A 161 -8.05 10.98 1.17
CA ASN A 161 -8.69 11.05 -0.14
C ASN A 161 -8.29 12.31 -0.90
N ARG A 162 -8.38 12.29 -2.23
CA ARG A 162 -8.43 13.51 -3.05
C ARG A 162 -9.88 13.92 -3.27
N ALA A 163 -10.08 15.12 -3.79
CA ALA A 163 -11.39 15.54 -4.30
C ALA A 163 -11.48 15.18 -5.80
N PRO A 164 -12.69 15.02 -6.37
CA PRO A 164 -12.85 14.60 -7.76
C PRO A 164 -12.26 15.64 -8.71
N ILE A 165 -11.69 15.20 -9.82
CA ILE A 165 -11.03 16.08 -10.78
C ILE A 165 -12.00 16.41 -11.92
N LEU A 166 -12.19 17.71 -12.19
CA LEU A 166 -12.80 18.18 -13.44
C LEU A 166 -11.76 18.06 -14.57
N LYS A 167 -11.89 17.03 -15.41
CA LYS A 167 -11.01 16.77 -16.56
C LYS A 167 -11.17 17.84 -17.64
N GLU A 168 -12.43 18.13 -17.98
CA GLU A 168 -12.80 19.02 -19.08
C GLU A 168 -13.97 19.94 -18.65
N PRO A 169 -14.04 21.19 -19.16
CA PRO A 169 -15.18 22.05 -18.91
C PRO A 169 -16.48 21.47 -19.47
N VAL A 170 -17.53 21.47 -18.66
CA VAL A 170 -18.89 21.10 -19.09
C VAL A 170 -19.39 22.19 -20.07
N PRO A 171 -19.86 21.82 -21.27
CA PRO A 171 -20.26 22.79 -22.29
C PRO A 171 -21.58 23.49 -21.94
N PRO A 172 -21.87 24.66 -22.57
CA PRO A 172 -23.17 25.32 -22.45
C PRO A 172 -24.32 24.41 -22.88
N ILE A 173 -25.41 24.45 -22.11
CA ILE A 173 -26.58 23.60 -22.30
C ILE A 173 -27.62 24.37 -23.13
N SER A 174 -28.30 23.68 -24.05
CA SER A 174 -29.47 24.22 -24.76
C SER A 174 -30.66 23.29 -24.58
N LEU A 175 -31.79 23.86 -24.19
CA LEU A 175 -33.07 23.17 -23.99
C LEU A 175 -34.15 23.78 -24.91
N ASP A 176 -35.15 23.00 -25.30
CA ASP A 176 -36.40 23.54 -25.85
C ASP A 176 -37.31 24.11 -24.74
N ILE A 177 -38.50 24.61 -25.12
CA ILE A 177 -39.44 25.23 -24.17
C ILE A 177 -40.15 24.18 -23.27
N GLU A 178 -40.18 22.91 -23.66
CA GLU A 178 -40.61 21.79 -22.81
C GLU A 178 -39.53 21.38 -21.79
N GLY A 179 -38.27 21.73 -22.06
CA GLY A 179 -37.10 21.41 -21.23
C GLY A 179 -36.30 20.21 -21.72
N ASN A 180 -36.54 19.69 -22.93
CA ASN A 180 -35.76 18.60 -23.49
C ASN A 180 -34.36 19.09 -23.89
N TYR A 181 -33.34 18.27 -23.63
CA TYR A 181 -31.95 18.56 -24.01
C TYR A 181 -31.76 18.50 -25.53
N LEU A 182 -31.13 19.54 -26.09
CA LEU A 182 -30.90 19.69 -27.54
C LEU A 182 -29.45 19.38 -27.97
N GLY A 183 -28.59 18.96 -27.03
CA GLY A 183 -27.25 18.47 -27.36
C GLY A 183 -27.27 17.04 -27.88
N GLU A 184 -26.14 16.57 -28.41
CA GLU A 184 -26.02 15.20 -28.92
C GLU A 184 -26.05 14.18 -27.77
N GLY A 185 -26.91 13.16 -27.88
CA GLY A 185 -27.02 12.07 -26.91
C GLY A 185 -27.64 12.49 -25.57
N LYS A 186 -26.98 12.11 -24.47
CA LYS A 186 -27.33 12.53 -23.10
C LYS A 186 -26.14 13.25 -22.49
N LEU A 187 -26.40 14.23 -21.62
CA LEU A 187 -25.35 14.81 -20.79
C LEU A 187 -25.00 13.84 -19.67
N ASP A 188 -23.78 13.32 -19.69
CA ASP A 188 -23.21 12.37 -18.73
C ASP A 188 -22.00 13.02 -18.05
N LEU A 189 -22.06 13.16 -16.73
CA LEU A 189 -21.06 13.88 -15.94
C LEU A 189 -19.77 13.08 -15.71
N ASN A 190 -19.77 11.76 -15.91
CA ASN A 190 -18.54 10.94 -15.81
C ASN A 190 -17.57 11.20 -16.97
N ASN A 191 -18.04 11.83 -18.06
CA ASN A 191 -17.15 12.31 -19.10
C ASN A 191 -16.30 13.50 -18.62
N PHE A 192 -16.90 14.41 -17.83
CA PHE A 192 -16.26 15.66 -17.38
C PHE A 192 -15.53 15.53 -16.05
N PHE A 193 -16.04 14.71 -15.13
CA PHE A 193 -15.40 14.43 -13.84
C PHE A 193 -14.78 13.04 -13.81
N SER A 194 -13.73 12.86 -13.01
CA SER A 194 -13.15 11.56 -12.68
C SER A 194 -12.60 11.59 -11.27
N ASP A 195 -12.72 10.47 -10.58
CA ASP A 195 -11.92 10.24 -9.39
C ASP A 195 -10.62 9.49 -9.73
N ILE A 196 -9.62 9.58 -8.85
CA ILE A 196 -8.30 8.94 -8.98
C ILE A 196 -8.07 7.91 -7.84
N GLU A 197 -8.90 7.94 -6.80
CA GLU A 197 -9.15 6.85 -5.89
C GLU A 197 -10.15 5.81 -6.48
N ASP A 198 -10.69 6.06 -7.68
CA ASP A 198 -11.75 5.28 -8.38
C ASP A 198 -13.11 5.23 -7.63
N ASP A 199 -13.36 6.19 -6.73
CA ASP A 199 -14.60 6.27 -5.93
C ASP A 199 -15.85 6.56 -6.80
N LYS A 200 -17.01 6.03 -6.37
CA LYS A 200 -18.29 6.26 -7.08
C LYS A 200 -18.77 7.69 -6.87
N LEU A 201 -18.54 8.54 -7.86
CA LEU A 201 -19.01 9.93 -7.86
C LEU A 201 -20.54 10.05 -7.77
N ILE A 202 -20.97 10.84 -6.78
CA ILE A 202 -22.34 11.32 -6.60
C ILE A 202 -22.40 12.76 -7.13
N TYR A 203 -23.44 13.07 -7.91
CA TYR A 203 -23.57 14.37 -8.58
C TYR A 203 -24.76 15.19 -8.07
N GLY A 204 -24.62 16.51 -8.11
CA GLY A 204 -25.70 17.46 -7.87
C GLY A 204 -25.55 18.74 -8.71
N ALA A 205 -26.62 19.54 -8.80
CA ALA A 205 -26.65 20.82 -9.51
C ALA A 205 -27.07 21.97 -8.57
N VAL A 206 -26.41 23.12 -8.70
CA VAL A 206 -26.70 24.35 -7.94
C VAL A 206 -26.74 25.56 -8.88
N GLY A 207 -27.50 26.60 -8.50
CA GLY A 207 -27.64 27.85 -9.26
C GLY A 207 -28.88 27.91 -10.18
N GLN A 208 -29.55 26.78 -10.43
CA GLN A 208 -30.80 26.72 -11.19
C GLN A 208 -31.93 27.50 -10.51
N ILE A 209 -32.76 28.18 -11.30
CA ILE A 209 -33.87 29.02 -10.80
C ILE A 209 -35.21 28.60 -11.41
N ASN A 210 -35.24 28.39 -12.73
CA ASN A 210 -36.47 28.11 -13.48
C ASN A 210 -36.51 26.66 -13.98
N ILE A 211 -35.36 26.03 -14.18
CA ILE A 211 -35.25 24.65 -14.66
C ILE A 211 -35.03 23.70 -13.49
N GLN A 212 -35.75 22.58 -13.48
CA GLN A 212 -35.49 21.48 -12.55
C GLN A 212 -34.43 20.57 -13.16
N ILE A 213 -33.39 20.26 -12.38
CA ILE A 213 -32.25 19.46 -12.82
C ILE A 213 -32.12 18.27 -11.89
N PHE A 214 -32.10 17.08 -12.49
CA PHE A 214 -31.93 15.81 -11.80
C PHE A 214 -30.70 15.12 -12.39
N VAL A 215 -29.88 14.50 -11.56
CA VAL A 215 -28.80 13.61 -12.02
C VAL A 215 -29.06 12.23 -11.43
N ASP A 216 -28.97 11.19 -12.26
CA ASP A 216 -29.18 9.82 -11.80
C ASP A 216 -27.92 9.20 -11.17
N GLU A 217 -28.05 7.98 -10.65
CA GLU A 217 -26.94 7.25 -10.02
C GLU A 217 -25.82 6.80 -10.99
N ASN A 218 -25.99 7.08 -12.29
CA ASN A 218 -25.04 6.84 -13.36
C ASN A 218 -24.46 8.15 -13.89
N GLY A 219 -24.70 9.30 -13.25
CA GLY A 219 -24.20 10.62 -13.70
C GLY A 219 -24.95 11.23 -14.89
N ILE A 220 -26.08 10.64 -15.31
CA ILE A 220 -26.89 11.14 -16.42
C ILE A 220 -27.79 12.28 -15.96
N VAL A 221 -27.68 13.44 -16.61
CA VAL A 221 -28.48 14.62 -16.31
C VAL A 221 -29.81 14.60 -17.08
N ALA A 222 -30.90 14.89 -16.38
CA ALA A 222 -32.22 15.15 -16.93
C ALA A 222 -32.71 16.55 -16.50
N PHE A 223 -33.41 17.23 -17.41
CA PHE A 223 -33.93 18.59 -17.23
C PHE A 223 -35.45 18.59 -17.32
N SER A 224 -36.11 19.57 -16.69
CA SER A 224 -37.54 19.81 -16.86
C SER A 224 -37.90 21.29 -16.72
N ASN A 225 -38.75 21.80 -17.62
CA ASN A 225 -39.22 23.19 -17.64
C ASN A 225 -40.74 23.26 -17.41
N PRO A 226 -41.25 22.93 -16.20
CA PRO A 226 -42.69 22.83 -15.95
C PRO A 226 -43.44 24.16 -16.14
N SER A 227 -42.74 25.29 -16.00
CA SER A 227 -43.25 26.65 -16.21
C SER A 227 -43.26 27.10 -17.67
N LYS A 228 -42.67 26.33 -18.61
CA LYS A 228 -42.40 26.77 -20.00
C LYS A 228 -41.68 28.12 -20.08
N TRP A 229 -40.73 28.33 -19.18
CA TRP A 229 -39.92 29.54 -19.13
C TRP A 229 -38.90 29.54 -20.27
N GLU A 230 -38.73 30.68 -20.94
CA GLU A 230 -37.64 30.90 -21.91
C GLU A 230 -36.66 31.92 -21.34
N GLY A 231 -35.36 31.75 -21.60
CA GLY A 231 -34.34 32.67 -21.08
C GLY A 231 -32.94 32.05 -21.01
N TYR A 232 -32.14 32.57 -20.09
CA TYR A 232 -30.80 32.08 -19.75
C TYR A 232 -30.64 31.98 -18.23
N GLU A 233 -30.13 30.85 -17.73
CA GLU A 233 -29.71 30.69 -16.32
C GLU A 233 -28.29 30.11 -16.23
N SER A 234 -27.71 30.12 -15.03
CA SER A 234 -26.28 29.88 -14.81
C SER A 234 -26.09 28.90 -13.65
N ILE A 235 -25.49 27.74 -13.91
CA ILE A 235 -25.38 26.64 -12.94
C ILE A 235 -23.95 26.18 -12.70
N LEU A 236 -23.76 25.41 -11.63
CA LEU A 236 -22.60 24.55 -11.40
C LEU A 236 -23.08 23.12 -11.14
N PHE A 237 -22.40 22.12 -11.70
CA PHE A 237 -22.47 20.76 -11.20
C PHE A 237 -21.43 20.57 -10.10
N ARG A 238 -21.74 19.72 -9.11
CA ARG A 238 -20.83 19.25 -8.06
C ARG A 238 -20.66 17.75 -8.19
N ALA A 239 -19.44 17.26 -8.27
CA ALA A 239 -19.09 15.86 -8.04
C ALA A 239 -18.66 15.67 -6.58
N TYR A 240 -18.97 14.51 -5.99
CA TYR A 240 -18.69 14.16 -4.60
C TYR A 240 -18.30 12.68 -4.50
N ASP A 241 -17.12 12.37 -3.99
CA ASP A 241 -16.61 10.99 -3.84
C ASP A 241 -17.25 10.23 -2.66
N GLY A 242 -17.62 10.96 -1.60
CA GLY A 242 -18.12 10.40 -0.33
C GLY A 242 -17.50 11.07 0.89
N GLU A 243 -16.34 11.70 0.72
CA GLU A 243 -15.66 12.57 1.68
C GLU A 243 -15.56 14.01 1.17
N LEU A 244 -15.05 14.22 -0.05
CA LEU A 244 -14.69 15.49 -0.67
C LEU A 244 -15.48 15.77 -1.96
N GLY A 245 -15.35 16.97 -2.54
CA GLY A 245 -16.13 17.35 -3.71
C GLY A 245 -15.65 18.58 -4.47
N THR A 246 -15.91 18.57 -5.77
CA THR A 246 -15.43 19.56 -6.75
C THR A 246 -16.56 20.06 -7.62
N PHE A 247 -16.55 21.36 -7.94
CA PHE A 247 -17.54 21.96 -8.84
C PHE A 247 -17.01 22.10 -10.27
N SER A 248 -17.91 22.12 -11.24
CA SER A 248 -17.62 22.43 -12.64
C SER A 248 -17.19 23.90 -12.83
N ASN A 249 -16.83 24.26 -14.06
CA ASN A 249 -17.00 25.63 -14.54
C ASN A 249 -18.46 26.09 -14.38
N ASN A 250 -18.67 27.42 -14.41
CA ASN A 250 -20.01 27.98 -14.58
C ASN A 250 -20.55 27.60 -15.97
N ILE A 251 -21.80 27.14 -16.03
CA ILE A 251 -22.46 26.63 -17.25
C ILE A 251 -23.71 27.46 -17.51
N THR A 252 -23.79 28.06 -18.69
CA THR A 252 -25.01 28.72 -19.16
C THR A 252 -26.00 27.68 -19.70
N ILE A 253 -27.21 27.67 -19.16
CA ILE A 253 -28.36 27.00 -19.76
C ILE A 253 -29.11 28.03 -20.60
N LYS A 254 -29.30 27.78 -21.90
CA LYS A 254 -30.24 28.50 -22.76
C LYS A 254 -31.53 27.70 -22.88
N VAL A 255 -32.68 28.37 -22.77
CA VAL A 255 -34.00 27.72 -22.91
C VAL A 255 -34.84 28.42 -23.97
N GLY A 256 -35.28 27.65 -24.96
CA GLY A 256 -36.08 28.14 -26.10
C GLY A 256 -35.33 29.16 -26.97
N SER A 257 -36.02 30.24 -27.34
CA SER A 257 -35.44 31.36 -28.08
C SER A 257 -34.35 32.10 -27.29
N GLY A 258 -34.45 32.09 -25.94
CA GLY A 258 -33.63 32.89 -25.04
C GLY A 258 -34.02 34.38 -24.98
N THR A 259 -35.23 34.76 -25.43
CA THR A 259 -35.61 36.18 -25.59
C THR A 259 -35.93 36.93 -24.29
N ASN A 260 -36.30 36.25 -23.20
CA ASN A 260 -36.33 36.89 -21.88
C ASN A 260 -34.91 36.97 -21.30
N GLN A 261 -34.16 38.00 -21.71
CA GLN A 261 -33.02 38.46 -20.92
C GLN A 261 -33.48 39.42 -19.82
N SER A 262 -32.68 39.54 -18.76
CA SER A 262 -32.92 40.43 -17.61
C SER A 262 -34.08 40.05 -16.69
N GLY A 263 -34.19 38.77 -16.33
CA GLY A 263 -34.11 38.50 -14.90
C GLY A 263 -32.70 38.90 -14.44
N GLN A 264 -32.56 40.03 -13.73
CA GLN A 264 -31.24 40.46 -13.24
C GLN A 264 -30.70 39.37 -12.32
N ALA A 265 -29.51 38.85 -12.63
CA ALA A 265 -28.93 37.72 -11.90
C ALA A 265 -28.57 38.12 -10.46
N GLY A 266 -29.56 38.06 -9.57
CA GLY A 266 -29.34 38.01 -8.13
C GLY A 266 -28.42 36.82 -7.85
N CYS A 267 -27.36 37.05 -7.10
CA CYS A 267 -26.36 36.02 -6.83
C CYS A 267 -27.03 34.91 -6.00
N VAL A 268 -27.20 33.74 -6.62
CA VAL A 268 -27.78 32.55 -5.98
C VAL A 268 -26.69 31.94 -5.10
N THR A 269 -26.93 31.92 -3.79
CA THR A 269 -26.01 31.42 -2.76
C THR A 269 -25.69 29.94 -2.97
N VAL A 270 -24.43 29.62 -3.26
CA VAL A 270 -23.94 28.24 -3.37
C VAL A 270 -23.47 27.78 -2.00
N TRP A 271 -24.37 27.14 -1.28
CA TRP A 271 -24.09 26.59 0.05
C TRP A 271 -23.20 25.34 -0.05
N ASP A 272 -21.95 25.50 0.36
CA ASP A 272 -20.98 24.41 0.57
C ASP A 272 -20.60 24.38 2.06
N CYS A 273 -20.04 23.28 2.56
CA CYS A 273 -19.63 23.22 3.97
C CYS A 273 -18.30 22.51 4.17
N ASN A 274 -17.49 23.05 5.09
CA ASN A 274 -16.24 22.44 5.53
C ASN A 274 -16.48 21.79 6.90
N TRP A 275 -16.03 20.54 7.05
CA TRP A 275 -16.03 19.87 8.35
C TRP A 275 -14.97 20.47 9.27
N GLU A 276 -15.39 20.98 10.42
CA GLU A 276 -14.50 21.45 11.48
C GLU A 276 -13.67 20.30 12.08
N THR A 277 -12.64 20.62 12.87
CA THR A 277 -11.92 19.60 13.63
C THR A 277 -12.83 18.90 14.63
N CYS A 278 -12.54 17.63 14.94
CA CYS A 278 -13.33 16.85 15.90
C CYS A 278 -13.19 17.44 17.32
N VAL A 279 -14.28 17.94 17.91
CA VAL A 279 -14.32 18.54 19.25
C VAL A 279 -15.36 17.81 20.10
N ASN A 280 -14.97 17.34 21.28
CA ASN A 280 -15.84 16.61 22.22
C ASN A 280 -16.60 15.42 21.58
N GLY A 281 -16.00 14.79 20.56
CA GLY A 281 -16.59 13.66 19.84
C GLY A 281 -17.56 14.03 18.72
N LYS A 282 -17.64 15.30 18.30
CA LYS A 282 -18.46 15.76 17.17
C LYS A 282 -17.67 16.65 16.20
N GLN A 283 -18.01 16.58 14.92
CA GLN A 283 -17.64 17.58 13.91
C GLN A 283 -18.91 18.29 13.42
N ASN A 284 -18.81 19.60 13.22
CA ASN A 284 -19.83 20.38 12.52
C ASN A 284 -19.40 20.59 11.07
N CYS A 285 -20.33 20.59 10.12
CA CYS A 285 -20.13 21.12 8.78
C CYS A 285 -20.81 22.49 8.75
N VAL A 286 -20.02 23.56 8.83
CA VAL A 286 -20.55 24.93 8.83
C VAL A 286 -20.78 25.37 7.39
N TYR A 287 -22.02 25.67 7.04
CA TYR A 287 -22.35 26.12 5.68
C TYR A 287 -21.89 27.55 5.43
N PHE A 288 -21.17 27.75 4.33
CA PHE A 288 -20.71 29.04 3.83
C PHE A 288 -21.17 29.26 2.39
N ASP A 289 -21.35 30.53 2.06
CA ASP A 289 -21.77 31.00 0.74
C ASP A 289 -20.55 31.03 -0.19
N ARG A 290 -20.33 29.96 -0.94
CA ARG A 290 -19.07 29.70 -1.68
C ARG A 290 -18.80 30.69 -2.81
N ASN A 291 -19.83 31.33 -3.36
CA ASN A 291 -19.72 32.41 -4.33
C ASN A 291 -19.92 33.81 -3.70
N ASN A 292 -20.03 33.92 -2.37
CA ASN A 292 -20.06 35.16 -1.60
C ASN A 292 -21.07 36.18 -2.14
N CYS A 293 -22.29 35.70 -2.38
CA CYS A 293 -23.47 36.50 -2.68
C CYS A 293 -23.89 37.42 -1.53
N GLY A 294 -23.51 37.11 -0.29
CA GLY A 294 -23.76 37.94 0.90
C GLY A 294 -25.19 37.83 1.42
N SER A 295 -25.81 36.66 1.25
CA SER A 295 -27.18 36.36 1.66
C SER A 295 -27.19 35.09 2.51
N ASP A 296 -27.97 35.06 3.59
CA ASP A 296 -28.26 33.84 4.38
C ASP A 296 -29.63 33.22 4.02
N ILE A 297 -30.24 33.64 2.90
CA ILE A 297 -31.49 33.05 2.39
C ILE A 297 -31.26 31.57 2.02
N ASP A 298 -32.20 30.72 2.43
CA ASP A 298 -32.21 29.26 2.22
C ASP A 298 -30.93 28.52 2.69
N LYS A 299 -30.20 29.13 3.63
CA LYS A 299 -29.02 28.53 4.26
C LYS A 299 -29.37 27.22 4.97
N PRO A 300 -28.76 26.08 4.59
CA PRO A 300 -28.98 24.83 5.29
C PRO A 300 -28.51 24.89 6.74
N ALA A 301 -29.19 24.18 7.63
CA ALA A 301 -28.72 23.99 9.00
C ALA A 301 -27.38 23.23 8.99
N ASN A 302 -26.41 23.70 9.76
CA ASN A 302 -25.10 23.06 9.90
C ASN A 302 -25.25 21.57 10.24
N LEU A 303 -24.62 20.69 9.45
CA LEU A 303 -24.62 19.27 9.72
C LEU A 303 -23.75 18.98 10.95
N VAL A 304 -24.11 17.97 11.74
CA VAL A 304 -23.32 17.48 12.86
C VAL A 304 -23.16 15.97 12.72
N ARG A 305 -21.92 15.48 12.80
CA ARG A 305 -21.62 14.04 12.84
C ARG A 305 -20.80 13.69 14.08
N GLU A 306 -21.04 12.51 14.64
CA GLU A 306 -20.14 11.96 15.66
C GLU A 306 -18.77 11.65 15.02
N CYS A 307 -17.69 11.80 15.78
CA CYS A 307 -16.33 11.51 15.37
C CYS A 307 -15.53 10.94 16.53
N SER A 308 -14.69 9.94 16.28
CA SER A 308 -13.74 9.47 17.28
C SER A 308 -12.54 10.42 17.34
N LEU A 309 -12.42 11.21 18.41
CA LEU A 309 -11.15 11.82 18.77
C LEU A 309 -10.12 10.70 18.99
N SER A 310 -9.20 10.53 18.03
CA SER A 310 -7.98 9.76 18.26
C SER A 310 -7.17 10.50 19.32
N GLN A 311 -7.25 10.03 20.57
CA GLN A 311 -6.45 10.62 21.63
C GLN A 311 -4.97 10.55 21.22
N PRO A 312 -4.22 11.66 21.27
CA PRO A 312 -2.79 11.60 21.08
C PRO A 312 -2.21 10.79 22.22
N GLN A 313 -1.85 9.53 21.95
CA GLN A 313 -1.02 8.76 22.86
C GLN A 313 0.25 9.59 23.09
N GLN A 314 0.45 10.05 24.31
CA GLN A 314 1.64 10.78 24.71
C GLN A 314 2.81 9.80 24.71
N SER A 315 3.44 9.62 23.55
CA SER A 315 4.74 8.94 23.45
C SER A 315 5.72 9.69 24.36
N PRO A 316 6.31 9.04 25.38
CA PRO A 316 7.12 9.73 26.35
C PRO A 316 8.48 10.13 25.74
N ASN A 317 8.55 11.39 25.28
CA ASN A 317 9.77 12.09 24.88
C ASN A 317 10.47 11.59 23.60
N ASP A 318 9.72 11.40 22.51
CA ASP A 318 10.31 11.46 21.17
C ASP A 318 10.76 12.89 20.86
N ALA A 319 12.00 13.21 21.26
CA ALA A 319 12.66 14.45 20.88
C ALA A 319 12.96 14.40 19.37
N SER A 320 12.03 14.94 18.57
CA SER A 320 12.12 15.03 17.10
C SER A 320 13.28 15.95 16.67
N LYS A 321 14.49 15.40 16.78
CA LYS A 321 15.74 16.00 16.33
C LYS A 321 15.68 16.04 14.80
N VAL A 322 15.48 17.22 14.24
CA VAL A 322 15.53 17.44 12.79
C VAL A 322 16.96 17.19 12.32
N ILE A 323 17.25 15.95 11.93
CA ILE A 323 18.54 15.57 11.34
C ILE A 323 18.52 16.04 9.89
N GLY A 324 18.90 17.29 9.68
CA GLY A 324 19.25 17.84 8.37
C GLY A 324 20.55 17.23 7.85
N GLY A 325 20.54 15.93 7.56
CA GLY A 325 21.58 15.28 6.77
C GLY A 325 21.40 15.63 5.30
N ASP A 326 22.47 16.01 4.61
CA ASP A 326 22.41 16.44 3.21
C ASP A 326 22.23 15.24 2.26
N LEU A 327 20.98 14.81 2.08
CA LEU A 327 20.59 13.65 1.29
C LEU A 327 20.89 13.78 -0.23
N LYS A 328 21.36 14.93 -0.70
CA LYS A 328 21.65 15.21 -2.12
C LYS A 328 22.73 14.33 -2.76
N ASN A 329 23.44 13.54 -1.96
CA ASN A 329 24.50 12.64 -2.42
C ASN A 329 24.12 11.16 -2.48
N PHE A 330 22.82 10.79 -2.38
CA PHE A 330 22.37 9.43 -2.76
C PHE A 330 22.30 9.28 -4.29
N ASN A 331 23.39 9.64 -4.97
CA ASN A 331 23.54 9.55 -6.42
C ASN A 331 24.38 8.30 -6.72
N ALA A 332 23.78 7.29 -7.36
CA ALA A 332 24.30 5.90 -7.39
C ALA A 332 25.58 5.66 -8.22
N ASN A 333 26.35 6.72 -8.51
CA ASN A 333 27.67 6.66 -9.15
C ASN A 333 28.80 6.63 -8.10
N VAL A 334 28.83 5.58 -7.28
CA VAL A 334 29.89 5.41 -6.26
C VAL A 334 31.21 5.01 -6.93
N PRO A 335 32.29 5.82 -6.85
CA PRO A 335 33.60 5.38 -7.32
C PRO A 335 34.16 4.33 -6.35
N VAL A 336 34.60 3.18 -6.89
CA VAL A 336 35.11 2.07 -6.07
C VAL A 336 36.41 2.45 -5.36
N THR A 337 36.30 2.95 -4.12
CA THR A 337 37.44 3.27 -3.25
C THR A 337 37.98 1.98 -2.63
N ILE A 338 38.82 1.27 -3.39
CA ILE A 338 39.46 0.03 -2.96
C ILE A 338 40.28 0.29 -1.68
N ASP A 339 39.89 -0.34 -0.57
CA ASP A 339 40.60 -0.20 0.71
C ASP A 339 42.08 -0.59 0.55
N THR A 340 42.96 0.39 0.78
CA THR A 340 44.41 0.24 0.63
C THR A 340 44.99 -0.80 1.60
N LYS A 341 44.31 -1.11 2.71
CA LYS A 341 44.71 -2.21 3.62
C LYS A 341 44.43 -3.58 2.99
N ARG A 342 43.24 -3.79 2.39
CA ARG A 342 42.95 -5.00 1.58
C ARG A 342 43.94 -5.14 0.41
N VAL A 343 44.30 -4.05 -0.27
CA VAL A 343 45.34 -4.06 -1.34
C VAL A 343 46.72 -4.47 -0.80
N LEU A 344 47.16 -3.91 0.33
CA LEU A 344 48.44 -4.27 0.97
C LEU A 344 48.48 -5.73 1.43
N LEU A 345 47.36 -6.25 1.95
CA LEU A 345 47.24 -7.65 2.38
C LEU A 345 47.35 -8.59 1.16
N ILE A 346 46.63 -8.29 0.07
CA ILE A 346 46.71 -9.06 -1.19
C ILE A 346 48.14 -9.01 -1.78
N LEU A 347 48.80 -7.84 -1.78
CA LEU A 347 50.20 -7.72 -2.20
C LEU A 347 51.14 -8.58 -1.35
N GLY A 348 50.97 -8.58 -0.02
CA GLY A 348 51.72 -9.44 0.89
C GLY A 348 51.50 -10.93 0.61
N LEU A 349 50.26 -11.32 0.32
CA LEU A 349 49.89 -12.70 -0.02
C LEU A 349 50.47 -13.12 -1.37
N VAL A 350 50.46 -12.24 -2.38
CA VAL A 350 51.08 -12.48 -3.69
C VAL A 350 52.60 -12.63 -3.55
N VAL A 351 53.27 -11.79 -2.75
CA VAL A 351 54.71 -11.93 -2.48
C VAL A 351 55.02 -13.24 -1.74
N LEU A 352 54.19 -13.63 -0.76
CA LEU A 352 54.32 -14.90 -0.06
C LEU A 352 54.14 -16.10 -1.01
N ILE A 353 53.15 -16.05 -1.89
CA ILE A 353 52.92 -17.07 -2.93
C ILE A 353 54.11 -17.12 -3.90
N LEU A 354 54.67 -16.00 -4.34
CA LEU A 354 55.85 -15.96 -5.20
C LEU A 354 57.11 -16.54 -4.51
N LEU A 355 57.26 -16.35 -3.19
CA LEU A 355 58.31 -17.01 -2.40
C LEU A 355 58.07 -18.52 -2.29
N ILE A 356 56.83 -18.96 -2.06
CA ILE A 356 56.46 -20.39 -2.02
C ILE A 356 56.61 -21.05 -3.40
N VAL A 357 56.28 -20.35 -4.49
CA VAL A 357 56.38 -20.85 -5.88
C VAL A 357 57.84 -20.85 -6.37
N SER A 358 58.68 -19.91 -5.95
CA SER A 358 60.11 -19.95 -6.28
C SER A 358 60.86 -21.02 -5.46
N LEU A 359 60.54 -21.19 -4.17
CA LEU A 359 61.05 -22.28 -3.35
C LEU A 359 60.55 -23.66 -3.84
N GLY A 360 59.26 -23.76 -4.15
CA GLY A 360 58.63 -24.94 -4.74
C GLY A 360 59.16 -25.25 -6.15
N GLY A 361 59.47 -24.22 -6.95
CA GLY A 361 60.11 -24.34 -8.26
C GLY A 361 61.54 -24.86 -8.16
N TYR A 362 62.33 -24.37 -7.19
CA TYR A 362 63.66 -24.90 -6.87
C TYR A 362 63.59 -26.38 -6.46
N LEU A 363 62.63 -26.75 -5.60
CA LEU A 363 62.41 -28.13 -5.20
C LEU A 363 61.94 -29.01 -6.38
N LEU A 364 60.99 -28.56 -7.20
CA LEU A 364 60.49 -29.30 -8.37
C LEU A 364 61.55 -29.45 -9.47
N PHE A 365 62.40 -28.45 -9.67
CA PHE A 365 63.57 -28.53 -10.56
C PHE A 365 64.56 -29.61 -10.07
N SER A 366 64.70 -29.79 -8.75
CA SER A 366 65.46 -30.89 -8.18
C SER A 366 64.76 -32.27 -8.26
N SER A 367 63.42 -32.31 -8.38
CA SER A 367 62.63 -33.52 -8.13
C SER A 367 61.82 -34.09 -9.31
N ARG A 368 61.81 -33.47 -10.49
CA ARG A 368 61.04 -33.97 -11.66
C ARG A 368 61.87 -34.30 -12.90
N LYS A 369 62.50 -35.48 -12.83
CA LYS A 369 62.75 -36.33 -14.01
C LYS A 369 61.51 -37.23 -14.20
N LYS A 370 60.89 -37.22 -15.41
CA LYS A 370 59.58 -37.84 -15.79
C LYS A 370 58.36 -36.98 -15.33
N SER A 371 57.45 -36.50 -16.20
CA SER A 371 56.58 -37.12 -17.25
C SER A 371 55.26 -37.64 -16.65
N SER A 372 54.13 -36.89 -16.72
CA SER A 372 53.07 -36.90 -17.79
C SER A 372 52.06 -38.08 -17.63
N GLN A 373 50.76 -38.08 -18.00
CA GLN A 373 49.77 -37.20 -18.70
C GLN A 373 48.34 -37.84 -18.52
N THR A 374 47.10 -37.39 -18.85
CA THR A 374 46.36 -36.27 -19.54
C THR A 374 44.89 -36.29 -18.98
N ILE A 375 43.90 -35.61 -19.62
CA ILE A 375 42.41 -35.84 -19.62
C ILE A 375 41.55 -34.98 -18.65
N LYS A 376 40.30 -34.52 -18.96
CA LYS A 376 39.62 -33.92 -20.15
C LYS A 376 38.09 -33.70 -19.84
N GLU A 377 37.48 -32.61 -20.35
CA GLU A 377 36.03 -32.47 -20.72
C GLU A 377 34.92 -32.64 -19.62
N SER A 378 33.64 -32.22 -19.74
CA SER A 378 32.95 -31.15 -20.52
C SER A 378 31.45 -31.00 -20.12
N LYS A 379 30.82 -29.84 -20.44
CA LYS A 379 29.41 -29.65 -20.91
C LYS A 379 28.17 -29.57 -19.95
N LYS A 380 27.46 -28.43 -20.06
CA LYS A 380 26.06 -28.22 -20.58
C LYS A 380 24.89 -27.76 -19.66
N GLU A 381 24.29 -26.65 -20.11
CA GLU A 381 22.87 -26.17 -20.11
C GLU A 381 21.77 -27.20 -20.54
N PRO A 382 20.43 -26.92 -20.48
CA PRO A 382 19.75 -25.59 -20.58
C PRO A 382 18.43 -25.30 -19.77
N GLU A 383 17.94 -24.04 -19.89
CA GLU A 383 16.55 -23.55 -20.09
C GLU A 383 15.34 -23.79 -19.13
N ASN A 384 14.81 -22.66 -18.59
CA ASN A 384 13.53 -22.00 -18.94
C ASN A 384 12.13 -22.64 -18.63
N VAL A 385 11.19 -21.85 -18.07
CA VAL A 385 9.76 -21.70 -18.49
C VAL A 385 9.02 -20.64 -17.62
N SER A 386 8.01 -19.97 -18.17
CA SER A 386 7.22 -18.87 -17.54
C SER A 386 5.71 -19.15 -17.49
N SER A 387 4.97 -18.54 -16.55
CA SER A 387 3.50 -18.36 -16.61
C SER A 387 3.01 -17.20 -15.72
N GLY A 388 2.26 -16.24 -16.28
CA GLY A 388 1.56 -15.18 -15.52
C GLY A 388 0.07 -15.49 -15.25
N GLN A 389 -0.63 -14.58 -14.55
CA GLN A 389 -2.07 -14.67 -14.28
C GLN A 389 -2.81 -13.34 -14.48
N VAL A 390 -4.15 -13.41 -14.52
CA VAL A 390 -5.06 -12.36 -15.02
C VAL A 390 -5.86 -11.72 -13.88
N LYS A 391 -6.13 -10.42 -14.00
CA LYS A 391 -6.88 -9.57 -13.06
C LYS A 391 -8.38 -9.92 -13.05
N VAL A 392 -9.03 -9.83 -11.89
CA VAL A 392 -10.51 -9.87 -11.74
C VAL A 392 -10.93 -8.70 -10.86
N GLU A 393 -12.09 -8.14 -11.16
CA GLU A 393 -12.57 -6.84 -10.71
C GLU A 393 -13.96 -6.98 -10.07
N GLN A 394 -14.20 -6.31 -8.93
CA GLN A 394 -15.56 -6.00 -8.47
C GLN A 394 -15.58 -4.92 -7.38
N ALA A 395 -16.52 -3.99 -7.50
CA ALA A 395 -16.68 -2.81 -6.64
C ALA A 395 -17.58 -3.07 -5.42
N LYS A 396 -17.69 -2.06 -4.55
CA LYS A 396 -18.69 -2.00 -3.47
C LYS A 396 -19.02 -0.57 -3.08
N THR A 397 -20.13 -0.40 -2.37
CA THR A 397 -20.63 0.90 -1.90
C THR A 397 -21.42 0.67 -0.61
N GLU A 398 -21.34 1.61 0.32
CA GLU A 398 -22.17 1.67 1.54
C GLU A 398 -22.87 3.04 1.64
N GLY A 399 -23.96 3.20 2.37
CA GLY A 399 -24.62 2.21 3.22
C GLY A 399 -26.15 2.30 3.16
N SER A 400 -26.78 1.12 3.15
CA SER A 400 -28.20 0.95 3.47
C SER A 400 -28.31 -0.01 4.65
N ILE A 401 -29.47 -0.07 5.32
CA ILE A 401 -29.77 -1.19 6.23
C ILE A 401 -30.00 -2.41 5.34
N GLY A 402 -28.90 -3.09 5.02
CA GLY A 402 -28.83 -4.08 3.96
C GLY A 402 -29.90 -5.16 4.13
N ASN A 403 -30.64 -5.43 3.06
CA ASN A 403 -31.71 -6.39 3.06
C ASN A 403 -31.17 -7.79 3.41
N ILE A 404 -31.62 -8.33 4.55
CA ILE A 404 -31.19 -9.66 5.04
C ILE A 404 -31.48 -10.77 4.02
N SER A 405 -32.44 -10.58 3.10
CA SER A 405 -32.68 -11.48 1.96
C SER A 405 -31.52 -11.46 0.95
N GLU A 406 -31.00 -10.28 0.60
CA GLU A 406 -29.87 -10.11 -0.33
C GLU A 406 -28.57 -10.68 0.25
N LEU A 407 -28.28 -10.42 1.53
CA LEU A 407 -27.17 -11.04 2.27
C LEU A 407 -27.22 -12.57 2.17
N ARG A 408 -28.39 -13.16 2.47
CA ARG A 408 -28.60 -14.61 2.40
C ARG A 408 -28.41 -15.14 0.98
N ASN A 409 -28.92 -14.44 -0.04
CA ASN A 409 -28.78 -14.84 -1.44
C ASN A 409 -27.33 -14.76 -1.94
N TYR A 410 -26.57 -13.74 -1.52
CA TYR A 410 -25.13 -13.64 -1.77
C TYR A 410 -24.38 -14.82 -1.14
N ILE A 411 -24.56 -15.09 0.15
CA ILE A 411 -23.86 -16.18 0.84
C ILE A 411 -24.21 -17.56 0.25
N ILE A 412 -25.48 -17.78 -0.13
CA ILE A 412 -25.89 -19.01 -0.83
C ILE A 412 -25.15 -19.17 -2.16
N SER A 413 -24.99 -18.08 -2.92
CA SER A 413 -24.31 -18.08 -4.22
C SER A 413 -22.82 -18.34 -4.07
N ALA A 414 -22.15 -17.65 -3.15
CA ALA A 414 -20.74 -17.84 -2.82
C ALA A 414 -20.42 -19.27 -2.35
N LEU A 415 -21.24 -19.84 -1.46
CA LEU A 415 -21.09 -21.23 -1.03
C LEU A 415 -21.33 -22.24 -2.17
N LYS A 416 -22.29 -21.98 -3.07
CA LYS A 416 -22.53 -22.83 -4.26
C LYS A 416 -21.38 -22.74 -5.28
N GLN A 417 -20.66 -21.63 -5.35
CA GLN A 417 -19.44 -21.46 -6.14
C GLN A 417 -18.20 -22.08 -5.47
N GLY A 418 -18.33 -22.64 -4.25
CA GLY A 418 -17.23 -23.29 -3.54
C GLY A 418 -16.28 -22.34 -2.82
N GLN A 419 -16.65 -21.07 -2.62
CA GLN A 419 -15.85 -20.14 -1.82
C GLN A 419 -15.72 -20.62 -0.37
N LYS A 420 -14.53 -20.45 0.22
CA LYS A 420 -14.26 -20.82 1.61
C LYS A 420 -15.05 -19.90 2.55
N GLU A 421 -15.74 -20.51 3.51
CA GLU A 421 -16.54 -19.83 4.54
C GLU A 421 -15.81 -18.65 5.21
N ALA A 422 -14.55 -18.83 5.62
CA ALA A 422 -13.76 -17.77 6.24
C ALA A 422 -13.56 -16.55 5.32
N LYS A 423 -13.42 -16.76 3.99
CA LYS A 423 -13.34 -15.66 3.02
C LYS A 423 -14.69 -14.95 2.90
N ILE A 424 -15.81 -15.68 2.84
CA ILE A 424 -17.15 -15.08 2.79
C ILE A 424 -17.40 -14.19 4.02
N ILE A 425 -16.95 -14.61 5.21
CA ILE A 425 -17.07 -13.82 6.44
C ILE A 425 -16.24 -12.51 6.33
N ILE A 426 -14.97 -12.62 5.91
CA ILE A 426 -14.07 -11.47 5.75
C ILE A 426 -14.62 -10.49 4.69
N ASP A 427 -15.00 -11.00 3.51
CA ASP A 427 -15.51 -10.23 2.37
C ASP A 427 -16.86 -9.53 2.65
N LEU A 428 -17.57 -9.90 3.73
CA LEU A 428 -18.79 -9.24 4.19
C LEU A 428 -18.53 -8.28 5.36
N GLN A 429 -17.67 -8.65 6.30
CA GLN A 429 -17.30 -7.78 7.43
C GLN A 429 -16.46 -6.57 6.99
N ALA A 430 -15.62 -6.73 5.96
CA ALA A 430 -14.93 -5.64 5.27
C ALA A 430 -15.88 -4.80 4.37
N SER A 431 -17.18 -4.82 4.65
CA SER A 431 -18.24 -4.19 3.85
C SER A 431 -19.50 -3.95 4.70
N GLY A 432 -19.30 -3.44 5.92
CA GLY A 432 -20.36 -2.93 6.78
C GLY A 432 -21.27 -3.97 7.46
N TRP A 433 -21.30 -5.21 6.96
CA TRP A 433 -22.18 -6.23 7.51
C TRP A 433 -21.73 -6.65 8.91
N LYS A 434 -22.61 -6.41 9.88
CA LYS A 434 -22.42 -6.81 11.28
C LYS A 434 -22.18 -8.31 11.36
N LYS A 435 -21.26 -8.71 12.22
CA LYS A 435 -20.87 -10.11 12.41
C LYS A 435 -22.07 -11.01 12.70
N GLU A 436 -23.00 -10.54 13.51
CA GLU A 436 -24.21 -11.25 13.91
C GLU A 436 -25.14 -11.53 12.72
N ASP A 437 -25.26 -10.58 11.79
CA ASP A 437 -26.05 -10.72 10.57
C ASP A 437 -25.36 -11.66 9.56
N VAL A 438 -24.04 -11.56 9.42
CA VAL A 438 -23.22 -12.48 8.61
C VAL A 438 -23.34 -13.92 9.13
N ASP A 439 -23.10 -14.15 10.43
CA ASP A 439 -23.18 -15.46 11.07
C ASP A 439 -24.61 -16.03 10.96
N SER A 440 -25.65 -15.19 11.10
CA SER A 440 -27.07 -15.56 10.92
C SER A 440 -27.38 -15.96 9.47
N GLY A 441 -26.96 -15.14 8.49
CA GLY A 441 -27.15 -15.40 7.07
C GLY A 441 -26.40 -16.64 6.59
N LEU A 442 -25.22 -16.90 7.14
CA LEU A 442 -24.36 -18.05 6.85
C LEU A 442 -24.95 -19.37 7.38
N ASN A 443 -25.50 -19.37 8.59
CA ASN A 443 -26.22 -20.52 9.13
C ASN A 443 -27.48 -20.83 8.30
N TYR A 444 -28.26 -19.81 7.93
CA TYR A 444 -29.41 -19.96 7.03
C TYR A 444 -29.00 -20.52 5.66
N ALA A 445 -27.92 -19.99 5.05
CA ALA A 445 -27.44 -20.41 3.73
C ALA A 445 -27.01 -21.88 3.71
N LYS A 446 -26.20 -22.31 4.71
CA LYS A 446 -25.81 -23.71 4.90
C LYS A 446 -27.02 -24.63 5.01
N LEU A 447 -27.99 -24.25 5.83
CA LEU A 447 -29.20 -25.04 6.07
C LEU A 447 -30.06 -25.15 4.80
N LYS A 448 -30.24 -24.04 4.06
CA LYS A 448 -30.98 -24.02 2.80
C LYS A 448 -30.32 -24.87 1.72
N ILE A 449 -29.00 -24.77 1.55
CA ILE A 449 -28.23 -25.64 0.62
C ILE A 449 -28.36 -27.12 0.99
N PHE A 450 -28.35 -27.47 2.28
CA PHE A 450 -28.60 -28.83 2.74
C PHE A 450 -30.03 -29.32 2.39
N VAL A 451 -31.06 -28.49 2.63
CA VAL A 451 -32.46 -28.80 2.32
C VAL A 451 -32.66 -28.97 0.81
N GLU A 452 -32.17 -28.04 -0.02
CA GLU A 452 -32.22 -28.12 -1.48
C GLU A 452 -31.56 -29.40 -2.01
N LYS A 453 -30.36 -29.74 -1.49
CA LYS A 453 -29.65 -30.97 -1.84
C LYS A 453 -30.40 -32.24 -1.41
N LYS A 454 -31.18 -32.19 -0.33
CA LYS A 454 -31.96 -33.33 0.16
C LYS A 454 -33.28 -33.53 -0.59
N LEU A 455 -33.96 -32.45 -0.95
CA LEU A 455 -35.12 -32.50 -1.85
C LEU A 455 -34.72 -33.00 -3.25
N ALA A 456 -33.56 -32.57 -3.77
CA ALA A 456 -32.99 -33.10 -5.02
C ALA A 456 -32.57 -34.58 -4.94
N GLN A 457 -32.46 -35.16 -3.75
CA GLN A 457 -32.25 -36.59 -3.51
C GLN A 457 -33.57 -37.37 -3.33
N GLY A 458 -34.73 -36.74 -3.52
CA GLY A 458 -36.06 -37.37 -3.40
C GLY A 458 -36.54 -37.58 -1.96
N ILE A 459 -35.81 -37.07 -0.96
CA ILE A 459 -36.17 -37.21 0.46
C ILE A 459 -37.29 -36.21 0.80
N ASN A 460 -38.31 -36.67 1.53
CA ASN A 460 -39.52 -35.86 1.74
C ASN A 460 -39.30 -34.71 2.75
N LYS A 461 -40.17 -33.70 2.69
CA LYS A 461 -40.10 -32.47 3.51
C LYS A 461 -40.11 -32.78 5.02
N ASP A 462 -40.95 -33.70 5.47
CA ASP A 462 -41.16 -33.98 6.89
C ASP A 462 -40.02 -34.81 7.50
N GLU A 463 -39.40 -35.69 6.71
CA GLU A 463 -38.19 -36.42 7.07
C GLU A 463 -37.00 -35.48 7.21
N ILE A 464 -36.87 -34.48 6.30
CA ILE A 464 -35.87 -33.41 6.41
C ILE A 464 -36.11 -32.59 7.68
N ILE A 465 -37.35 -32.13 7.94
CA ILE A 465 -37.71 -31.38 9.16
C ILE A 465 -37.39 -32.19 10.42
N SER A 466 -37.77 -33.47 10.47
CA SER A 466 -37.48 -34.38 11.58
C SER A 466 -35.98 -34.55 11.80
N THR A 467 -35.21 -34.69 10.72
CA THR A 467 -33.74 -34.78 10.76
C THR A 467 -33.07 -33.49 11.26
N LEU A 468 -33.61 -32.33 10.90
CA LEU A 468 -33.09 -31.04 11.35
C LEU A 468 -33.40 -30.77 12.83
N LYS A 469 -34.63 -31.06 13.29
CA LYS A 469 -35.00 -31.00 14.72
C LYS A 469 -34.12 -31.94 15.56
N LYS A 470 -33.90 -33.18 15.12
CA LYS A 470 -32.99 -34.15 15.76
C LYS A 470 -31.53 -33.69 15.82
N LYS A 471 -31.13 -32.73 14.98
CA LYS A 471 -29.79 -32.10 14.98
C LYS A 471 -29.73 -30.77 15.75
N GLY A 472 -30.80 -30.40 16.47
CA GLY A 472 -30.83 -29.21 17.32
C GLY A 472 -31.04 -27.88 16.58
N TRP A 473 -31.47 -27.89 15.31
CA TRP A 473 -31.81 -26.67 14.60
C TRP A 473 -33.11 -26.06 15.15
N LYS A 474 -33.12 -24.74 15.36
CA LYS A 474 -34.29 -24.00 15.84
C LYS A 474 -35.46 -24.08 14.84
N ASP A 475 -36.66 -24.30 15.35
CA ASP A 475 -37.89 -24.38 14.55
C ASP A 475 -38.14 -23.14 13.69
N GLU A 476 -37.82 -21.95 14.19
CA GLU A 476 -37.89 -20.67 13.47
C GLU A 476 -37.05 -20.70 12.18
N MET A 477 -35.81 -21.19 12.28
CA MET A 477 -34.87 -21.25 11.16
C MET A 477 -35.28 -22.35 10.17
N ILE A 478 -35.74 -23.51 10.66
CA ILE A 478 -36.31 -24.56 9.80
C ILE A 478 -37.52 -24.02 9.02
N LYS A 479 -38.44 -23.32 9.72
CA LYS A 479 -39.65 -22.73 9.15
C LYS A 479 -39.31 -21.73 8.03
N SER A 480 -38.37 -20.81 8.27
CA SER A 480 -37.93 -19.78 7.30
C SER A 480 -37.31 -20.29 5.99
N ILE A 481 -37.03 -21.60 5.86
CA ILE A 481 -36.53 -22.23 4.63
C ILE A 481 -37.66 -22.92 3.84
N PHE A 482 -38.75 -23.24 4.52
CA PHE A 482 -39.91 -23.95 3.95
C PHE A 482 -41.14 -23.08 3.73
N GLU A 483 -41.12 -21.84 4.21
CA GLU A 483 -41.98 -20.74 3.75
C GLU A 483 -41.36 -20.10 2.50
N LYS A 484 -42.21 -19.52 1.64
CA LYS A 484 -41.87 -19.10 0.28
C LYS A 484 -42.51 -17.75 -0.02
#